data_AF-A0A840CC10-F1
#
_entry.id   AF-A0A840CC10-F1
#
_cell.length_a   1.000
_cell.length_b   1.000
_cell.length_c   1.000
_cell.angle_alpha   90.00
_cell.angle_beta   90.00
_cell.angle_gamma   90.00
#
_symmetry.space_group_name_H-M   'P 1'
#
loop_
_entity.id
_entity.type
_entity.pdbx_description
1 polymer ?
#
loop_
_entity_poly.entity_id
_entity_poly.type
_entity_poly.pdbx_seq_one_letter_code
_entity_poly.pdbx_strand_id
1 'polypeptide(L)'
;MQAPSLVRLNSRLSEISCLVGICRSRRARGARNFPKEEPALLRGALVLLSSHMEGYFEDLVEDIVDAIDPGIENPRSMPEEIRIRQVLGEPTRWSTQDHGRRWQLVRAAAESPLFDDSAIHVSGQLDPGLHTDKFGNPGTSEIRELFKTVGVANCWDEFHAVEPRITYKNEIDAIVSRRNQIAHGDMNAIVTDLDIEGYIRNFQHTAEVFSCIARSHVTKYLPSFSW
;
A
#
# COMPACT_ATOMS: atom_id res chain seq x y z
N MET A 1 -19.59 0.47 -4.31
CA MET A 1 -18.79 -0.46 -5.14
C MET A 1 -17.42 -0.65 -4.45
N GLN A 2 -16.66 -1.69 -4.82
CA GLN A 2 -15.37 -2.01 -4.18
C GLN A 2 -14.27 -1.12 -4.78
N ALA A 3 -13.25 -0.76 -3.98
CA ALA A 3 -12.12 -0.01 -4.51
C ALA A 3 -11.41 -0.80 -5.62
N PRO A 4 -10.98 -0.15 -6.73
CA PRO A 4 -10.28 -0.82 -7.84
C PRO A 4 -9.06 -1.64 -7.39
N SER A 5 -8.27 -1.13 -6.45
CA SER A 5 -7.15 -1.83 -5.78
C SER A 5 -7.55 -3.18 -5.19
N LEU A 6 -8.72 -3.28 -4.56
CA LEU A 6 -9.20 -4.53 -3.95
C LEU A 6 -9.57 -5.57 -5.02
N VAL A 7 -10.11 -5.12 -6.17
CA VAL A 7 -10.39 -6.00 -7.31
C VAL A 7 -9.09 -6.53 -7.90
N ARG A 8 -8.07 -5.68 -8.09
CA ARG A 8 -6.73 -6.07 -8.56
C ARG A 8 -6.06 -7.06 -7.59
N LEU A 9 -6.20 -6.83 -6.29
CA LEU A 9 -5.67 -7.72 -5.27
C LEU A 9 -6.24 -9.14 -5.36
N ASN A 10 -7.56 -9.30 -5.59
CA ASN A 10 -8.17 -10.62 -5.68
C ASN A 10 -7.57 -11.45 -6.83
N SER A 11 -7.29 -10.83 -7.98
CA SER A 11 -6.61 -11.48 -9.09
C SER A 11 -5.19 -11.90 -8.71
N ARG A 12 -4.41 -11.00 -8.08
CA ARG A 12 -3.06 -11.27 -7.59
C ARG A 12 -3.01 -12.44 -6.58
N LEU A 13 -3.94 -12.48 -5.62
CA LEU A 13 -4.01 -13.56 -4.62
C LEU A 13 -4.39 -14.94 -5.22
N SER A 14 -5.06 -14.95 -6.38
CA SER A 14 -5.36 -16.19 -7.10
C SER A 14 -4.10 -16.87 -7.64
N GLU A 15 -3.07 -16.09 -8.01
CA GLU A 15 -1.77 -16.61 -8.47
C GLU A 15 -1.07 -17.38 -7.34
N ILE A 16 -1.08 -16.84 -6.13
CA ILE A 16 -0.48 -17.48 -4.95
C ILE A 16 -1.27 -18.75 -4.59
N SER A 17 -2.60 -18.67 -4.67
CA SER A 17 -3.48 -19.83 -4.43
C SER A 17 -3.22 -20.96 -5.43
N CYS A 18 -2.88 -20.62 -6.69
CA CYS A 18 -2.47 -21.59 -7.70
C CYS A 18 -1.17 -22.31 -7.29
N LEU A 19 -0.14 -21.58 -6.83
CA LEU A 19 1.12 -22.16 -6.36
C LEU A 19 0.92 -23.15 -5.19
N VAL A 20 0.08 -22.78 -4.23
CA VAL A 20 -0.30 -23.65 -3.11
C VAL A 20 -1.07 -24.88 -3.60
N GLY A 21 -2.00 -24.70 -4.54
CA GLY A 21 -2.76 -25.78 -5.18
C GLY A 21 -1.84 -26.81 -5.85
N ILE A 22 -0.81 -26.37 -6.57
CA ILE A 22 0.18 -27.26 -7.20
C ILE A 22 0.86 -28.15 -6.16
N CYS A 23 1.27 -27.60 -5.02
CA CYS A 23 1.91 -28.36 -3.94
C CYS A 23 0.97 -29.45 -3.42
N ARG A 24 -0.28 -29.11 -3.15
CA ARG A 24 -1.31 -30.05 -2.65
C ARG A 24 -1.64 -31.15 -3.65
N SER A 25 -1.86 -30.81 -4.91
CA SER A 25 -2.14 -31.78 -5.96
C SER A 25 -0.97 -32.76 -6.17
N ARG A 26 0.28 -32.35 -5.89
CA ARG A 26 1.44 -33.26 -5.92
C ARG A 26 1.43 -34.22 -4.72
N ARG A 27 1.19 -33.72 -3.50
CA ARG A 27 1.04 -34.58 -2.30
C ARG A 27 -0.07 -35.61 -2.46
N ALA A 28 -1.24 -35.18 -2.94
CA ALA A 28 -2.40 -36.04 -3.16
C ALA A 28 -2.14 -37.18 -4.16
N ARG A 29 -1.25 -36.97 -5.14
CA ARG A 29 -0.84 -38.00 -6.11
C ARG A 29 0.20 -38.98 -5.56
N GLY A 30 0.55 -38.89 -4.27
CA GLY A 30 1.53 -39.77 -3.64
C GLY A 30 2.95 -39.57 -4.19
N ALA A 31 3.25 -38.41 -4.77
CA ALA A 31 4.60 -38.09 -5.23
C ALA A 31 5.51 -37.89 -4.01
N ARG A 32 6.15 -38.97 -3.55
CA ARG A 32 6.97 -39.00 -2.33
C ARG A 32 8.31 -38.26 -2.44
N ASN A 33 8.68 -37.75 -3.63
CA ASN A 33 10.06 -37.36 -3.95
C ASN A 33 10.25 -35.93 -4.48
N PHE A 34 9.55 -34.93 -3.93
CA PHE A 34 9.85 -33.52 -4.25
C PHE A 34 10.31 -32.68 -3.04
N PRO A 35 11.31 -33.15 -2.26
CA PRO A 35 11.72 -32.49 -1.03
C PRO A 35 12.30 -31.09 -1.26
N LYS A 36 12.65 -30.72 -2.49
CA LYS A 36 13.25 -29.41 -2.82
C LYS A 36 12.28 -28.48 -3.52
N GLU A 37 11.44 -29.01 -4.40
CA GLU A 37 10.54 -28.24 -5.24
C GLU A 37 9.39 -27.65 -4.44
N GLU A 38 8.83 -28.40 -3.49
CA GLU A 38 7.72 -27.90 -2.66
C GLU A 38 8.18 -26.73 -1.76
N PRO A 39 9.27 -26.82 -0.98
CA PRO A 39 9.80 -25.66 -0.26
C PRO A 39 10.13 -24.48 -1.16
N ALA A 40 10.68 -24.72 -2.36
CA ALA A 40 10.97 -23.66 -3.32
C ALA A 40 9.70 -22.94 -3.79
N LEU A 41 8.63 -23.69 -4.10
CA LEU A 41 7.33 -23.13 -4.50
C LEU A 41 6.68 -22.33 -3.36
N LEU A 42 6.71 -22.84 -2.13
CA LEU A 42 6.12 -22.15 -0.97
C LEU A 42 6.90 -20.88 -0.59
N ARG A 43 8.24 -20.91 -0.69
CA ARG A 43 9.08 -19.71 -0.55
C ARG A 43 8.76 -18.68 -1.63
N GLY A 44 8.62 -19.12 -2.88
CA GLY A 44 8.21 -18.26 -4.00
C GLY A 44 6.82 -17.66 -3.77
N ALA A 45 5.86 -18.44 -3.27
CA ALA A 45 4.53 -17.97 -2.91
C ALA A 45 4.56 -16.88 -1.82
N LEU A 46 5.40 -17.01 -0.79
CA LEU A 46 5.54 -15.98 0.24
C LEU A 46 6.17 -14.69 -0.31
N VAL A 47 7.20 -14.81 -1.15
CA VAL A 47 7.83 -13.65 -1.80
C VAL A 47 6.82 -12.91 -2.68
N LEU A 48 6.05 -13.66 -3.47
CA LEU A 48 5.00 -13.12 -4.31
C LEU A 48 3.88 -12.45 -3.48
N LEU A 49 3.49 -13.05 -2.35
CA LEU A 49 2.54 -12.43 -1.41
C LEU A 49 3.03 -11.07 -0.92
N SER A 50 4.28 -10.97 -0.47
CA SER A 50 4.86 -9.70 -0.04
C SER A 50 4.88 -8.65 -1.15
N SER A 51 5.13 -9.05 -2.40
CA SER A 51 5.09 -8.13 -3.56
C SER A 51 3.66 -7.70 -3.92
N HIS A 52 2.68 -8.60 -3.81
CA HIS A 52 1.27 -8.25 -4.02
C HIS A 52 0.70 -7.38 -2.91
N MET A 53 1.18 -7.54 -1.68
CA MET A 53 0.87 -6.62 -0.57
C MET A 53 1.37 -5.21 -0.88
N GLU A 54 2.60 -5.10 -1.38
CA GLU A 54 3.21 -3.83 -1.78
C GLU A 54 2.35 -3.13 -2.84
N GLY A 55 2.13 -3.81 -3.98
CA GLY A 55 1.33 -3.23 -5.06
C GLY A 55 -0.13 -2.93 -4.68
N TYR A 56 -0.71 -3.64 -3.71
CA TYR A 56 -2.05 -3.30 -3.21
C TYR A 56 -2.08 -1.95 -2.48
N PHE A 57 -1.11 -1.70 -1.60
CA PHE A 57 -1.08 -0.44 -0.85
C PHE A 57 -0.74 0.74 -1.75
N GLU A 58 0.13 0.56 -2.75
CA GLU A 58 0.36 1.56 -3.80
C GLU A 58 -0.94 1.86 -4.55
N ASP A 59 -1.57 0.82 -5.11
CA ASP A 59 -2.83 0.93 -5.83
C ASP A 59 -3.92 1.64 -5.00
N LEU A 60 -3.99 1.39 -3.69
CA LEU A 60 -5.00 1.99 -2.82
C LEU A 60 -4.75 3.48 -2.58
N VAL A 61 -3.49 3.90 -2.49
CA VAL A 61 -3.11 5.31 -2.37
C VAL A 61 -3.35 6.04 -3.68
N GLU A 62 -3.04 5.40 -4.81
CA GLU A 62 -3.36 5.92 -6.13
C GLU A 62 -4.87 6.08 -6.29
N ASP A 63 -5.66 5.08 -5.90
CA ASP A 63 -7.12 5.18 -5.90
C ASP A 63 -7.57 6.44 -5.11
N ILE A 64 -7.03 6.71 -3.92
CA ILE A 64 -7.35 7.90 -3.10
C ILE A 64 -7.07 9.19 -3.88
N VAL A 65 -5.88 9.32 -4.48
CA VAL A 65 -5.49 10.54 -5.23
C VAL A 65 -6.39 10.71 -6.45
N ASP A 66 -6.63 9.64 -7.21
CA ASP A 66 -7.49 9.63 -8.40
C ASP A 66 -8.95 9.94 -8.09
N ALA A 67 -9.43 9.60 -6.89
CA ALA A 67 -10.77 9.98 -6.45
C ALA A 67 -10.87 11.46 -6.06
N ILE A 68 -9.81 11.99 -5.44
CA ILE A 68 -9.75 13.37 -4.95
C ILE A 68 -9.57 14.36 -6.11
N ASP A 69 -8.69 14.05 -7.07
CA ASP A 69 -8.32 14.92 -8.19
C ASP A 69 -9.53 15.50 -8.95
N PRO A 70 -10.47 14.70 -9.49
CA PRO A 70 -11.63 15.23 -10.20
C PRO A 70 -12.72 15.80 -9.29
N GLY A 71 -12.73 15.44 -8.00
CA GLY A 71 -13.83 15.76 -7.10
C GLY A 71 -13.73 17.14 -6.43
N ILE A 72 -12.55 17.75 -6.44
CA ILE A 72 -12.28 18.99 -5.71
C ILE A 72 -12.19 20.17 -6.69
N GLU A 73 -13.04 21.19 -6.50
CA GLU A 73 -12.96 22.45 -7.25
C GLU A 73 -11.94 23.43 -6.65
N ASN A 74 -11.89 23.50 -5.32
CA ASN A 74 -11.01 24.41 -4.59
C ASN A 74 -9.84 23.62 -3.96
N PRO A 75 -8.57 23.87 -4.35
CA PRO A 75 -7.41 23.18 -3.80
C PRO A 75 -7.35 23.15 -2.27
N ARG A 76 -7.86 24.17 -1.56
CA ARG A 76 -7.87 24.18 -0.08
C ARG A 76 -8.71 23.08 0.55
N SER A 77 -9.70 22.56 -0.18
CA SER A 77 -10.50 21.44 0.28
C SER A 77 -9.78 20.10 0.13
N MET A 78 -8.59 20.06 -0.49
CA MET A 78 -7.76 18.85 -0.60
C MET A 78 -6.97 18.61 0.69
N PRO A 79 -6.67 17.34 1.05
CA PRO A 79 -5.66 17.05 2.06
C PRO A 79 -4.39 17.86 1.84
N GLU A 80 -3.89 18.49 2.90
CA GLU A 80 -2.69 19.32 2.84
C GLU A 80 -1.48 18.50 2.39
N GLU A 81 -1.40 17.25 2.86
CA GLU A 81 -0.33 16.31 2.54
C GLU A 81 -0.24 16.02 1.04
N ILE A 82 -1.40 15.88 0.36
CA ILE A 82 -1.43 15.72 -1.10
C ILE A 82 -0.86 16.95 -1.78
N ARG A 83 -1.35 18.15 -1.42
CA ARG A 83 -0.85 19.40 -2.02
C ARG A 83 0.64 19.60 -1.82
N ILE A 84 1.12 19.39 -0.59
CA ILE A 84 2.54 19.46 -0.26
C ILE A 84 3.31 18.48 -1.13
N ARG A 85 2.85 17.22 -1.22
CA ARG A 85 3.54 16.19 -1.98
C ARG A 85 3.65 16.52 -3.47
N GLN A 86 2.58 17.04 -4.07
CA GLN A 86 2.54 17.40 -5.49
C GLN A 86 3.50 18.53 -5.85
N VAL A 87 3.61 19.55 -5.00
CA VAL A 87 4.43 20.73 -5.31
C VAL A 87 5.87 20.59 -4.84
N LEU A 88 6.04 20.01 -3.66
CA LEU A 88 7.30 20.01 -2.93
C LEU A 88 8.02 18.67 -3.02
N GLY A 89 7.27 17.61 -3.36
CA GLY A 89 7.76 16.24 -3.36
C GLY A 89 8.13 15.77 -1.96
N GLU A 90 9.24 15.03 -1.92
CA GLU A 90 9.72 14.35 -0.74
C GLU A 90 10.21 15.27 0.40
N PRO A 91 9.86 14.99 1.68
CA PRO A 91 10.40 15.71 2.84
C PRO A 91 11.94 15.78 2.85
N THR A 92 12.62 14.77 2.33
CA THR A 92 14.09 14.75 2.21
C THR A 92 14.66 15.87 1.31
N ARG A 93 13.85 16.49 0.44
CA ARG A 93 14.25 17.67 -0.34
C ARG A 93 14.38 18.94 0.54
N TRP A 94 13.75 18.94 1.72
CA TRP A 94 13.73 20.05 2.68
C TRP A 94 14.92 20.05 3.63
N SER A 95 15.48 18.88 3.93
CA SER A 95 16.68 18.74 4.75
C SER A 95 17.96 19.13 4.02
N THR A 96 17.85 19.76 2.85
CA THR A 96 19.00 20.25 2.09
C THR A 96 19.68 21.38 2.85
N GLN A 97 20.98 21.23 3.14
CA GLN A 97 21.77 22.30 3.75
C GLN A 97 21.88 23.53 2.82
N ASP A 98 21.66 23.32 1.51
CA ASP A 98 21.62 24.35 0.49
C ASP A 98 20.40 25.29 0.68
N HIS A 99 20.68 26.54 1.06
CA HIS A 99 19.67 27.59 1.24
C HIS A 99 18.99 27.98 -0.08
N GLY A 100 19.71 27.98 -1.20
CA GLY A 100 19.19 28.38 -2.51
C GLY A 100 18.14 27.38 -2.99
N ARG A 101 18.42 26.08 -2.85
CA ARG A 101 17.46 25.02 -3.18
C ARG A 101 16.21 25.07 -2.31
N ARG A 102 16.33 25.32 -1.01
CA ARG A 102 15.18 25.52 -0.12
C ARG A 102 14.34 26.72 -0.54
N TRP A 103 14.96 27.83 -0.90
CA TRP A 103 14.24 29.02 -1.38
C TRP A 103 13.49 28.76 -2.68
N GLN A 104 14.06 27.97 -3.60
CA GLN A 104 13.38 27.55 -4.83
C GLN A 104 12.14 26.70 -4.54
N LEU A 105 12.18 25.79 -3.56
CA LEU A 105 11.02 25.01 -3.14
C LEU A 105 9.92 25.89 -2.54
N VAL A 106 10.29 26.83 -1.66
CA VAL A 106 9.33 27.80 -1.09
C VAL A 106 8.69 28.64 -2.17
N ARG A 107 9.48 29.11 -3.15
CA ARG A 107 8.95 29.84 -4.30
C ARG A 107 7.99 28.98 -5.13
N ALA A 108 8.37 27.74 -5.43
CA ALA A 108 7.51 26.81 -6.16
C ALA A 108 6.19 26.54 -5.43
N ALA A 109 6.21 26.41 -4.09
CA ALA A 109 5.00 26.34 -3.28
C ALA A 109 4.13 27.60 -3.43
N ALA A 110 4.74 28.77 -3.26
CA ALA A 110 4.03 30.05 -3.31
C ALA A 110 3.44 30.38 -4.71
N GLU A 111 4.07 29.87 -5.77
CA GLU A 111 3.63 30.08 -7.16
C GLU A 111 2.67 28.98 -7.65
N SER A 112 2.47 27.90 -6.88
CA SER A 112 1.63 26.79 -7.30
C SER A 112 0.14 27.09 -7.11
N PRO A 113 -0.71 26.81 -8.11
CA PRO A 113 -2.17 26.90 -7.98
C PRO A 113 -2.73 26.07 -6.83
N LEU A 114 -2.05 25.00 -6.40
CA LEU A 114 -2.49 24.17 -5.28
C LEU A 114 -2.45 24.91 -3.93
N PHE A 115 -1.68 25.99 -3.84
CA PHE A 115 -1.57 26.84 -2.66
C PHE A 115 -2.24 28.23 -2.84
N ASP A 116 -2.85 28.48 -4.00
CA ASP A 116 -3.58 29.72 -4.27
C ASP A 116 -5.09 29.55 -3.95
N ASP A 117 -5.58 30.35 -3.01
CA ASP A 117 -6.96 30.33 -2.53
C ASP A 117 -7.99 30.70 -3.61
N SER A 118 -7.54 31.44 -4.61
CA SER A 118 -8.36 31.92 -5.71
C SER A 118 -8.30 31.02 -6.93
N ALA A 119 -7.41 30.03 -6.94
CA ALA A 119 -7.27 29.10 -8.04
C ALA A 119 -8.44 28.09 -8.08
N ILE A 120 -8.78 27.71 -9.30
CA ILE A 120 -9.69 26.59 -9.58
C ILE A 120 -8.79 25.39 -9.92
N HIS A 121 -9.00 24.29 -9.20
CA HIS A 121 -8.31 23.04 -9.49
C HIS A 121 -8.74 22.49 -10.85
N VAL A 122 -7.78 22.02 -11.64
CA VAL A 122 -8.05 21.38 -12.93
C VAL A 122 -7.80 19.89 -12.76
N SER A 123 -8.84 19.08 -12.97
CA SER A 123 -8.75 17.63 -12.90
C SER A 123 -7.68 17.06 -13.85
N GLY A 124 -6.99 16.01 -13.41
CA GLY A 124 -5.92 15.34 -14.15
C GLY A 124 -4.55 15.96 -13.93
N GLN A 125 -4.40 16.81 -12.91
CA GLN A 125 -3.14 17.48 -12.58
C GLN A 125 -2.36 16.81 -11.45
N LEU A 126 -3.01 15.95 -10.65
CA LEU A 126 -2.30 15.23 -9.60
C LEU A 126 -1.56 14.04 -10.21
N ASP A 127 -0.32 13.83 -9.77
CA ASP A 127 0.48 12.66 -10.11
C ASP A 127 0.46 11.68 -8.91
N PRO A 128 -0.30 10.57 -8.98
CA PRO A 128 -0.34 9.57 -7.93
C PRO A 128 1.03 8.92 -7.65
N GLY A 129 1.90 8.80 -8.67
CA GLY A 129 3.22 8.17 -8.55
C GLY A 129 4.13 8.89 -7.56
N LEU A 130 3.95 10.21 -7.40
CA LEU A 130 4.67 10.98 -6.38
C LEU A 130 4.44 10.45 -4.96
N HIS A 131 3.35 9.74 -4.70
CA HIS A 131 3.01 9.18 -3.40
C HIS A 131 3.59 7.77 -3.18
N THR A 132 3.77 7.01 -4.25
CA THR A 132 4.12 5.57 -4.21
C THR A 132 5.59 5.29 -4.54
N ASP A 133 6.29 6.19 -5.24
CA ASP A 133 7.66 6.04 -5.76
C ASP A 133 8.76 5.47 -4.82
N LYS A 134 8.59 5.57 -3.50
CA LYS A 134 9.54 5.06 -2.50
C LYS A 134 8.99 3.98 -1.59
N PHE A 135 7.76 3.58 -1.82
CA PHE A 135 7.18 2.50 -1.08
C PHE A 135 7.82 1.18 -1.52
N GLY A 136 8.14 0.34 -0.56
CA GLY A 136 8.83 -0.91 -0.79
C GLY A 136 9.02 -1.62 0.53
N ASN A 137 8.87 -2.95 0.52
CA ASN A 137 8.78 -3.76 1.74
C ASN A 137 7.60 -3.30 2.62
N PRO A 138 6.39 -3.86 2.43
CA PRO A 138 5.16 -3.36 3.04
C PRO A 138 5.06 -3.70 4.54
N GLY A 139 6.04 -3.28 5.33
CA GLY A 139 6.02 -3.36 6.79
C GLY A 139 5.09 -2.29 7.37
N THR A 140 4.77 -2.45 8.65
CA THR A 140 3.77 -1.58 9.29
C THR A 140 4.21 -0.12 9.38
N SER A 141 5.51 0.14 9.51
CA SER A 141 6.12 1.47 9.41
C SER A 141 5.96 2.06 8.01
N GLU A 142 6.30 1.30 6.99
CA GLU A 142 6.30 1.72 5.59
C GLU A 142 4.88 2.02 5.13
N ILE A 143 3.91 1.17 5.50
CA ILE A 143 2.48 1.40 5.24
C ILE A 143 2.04 2.71 5.90
N ARG A 144 2.45 2.98 7.15
CA ARG A 144 2.11 4.24 7.82
C ARG A 144 2.69 5.46 7.08
N GLU A 145 3.97 5.40 6.70
CA GLU A 145 4.62 6.49 5.98
C GLU A 145 3.98 6.74 4.61
N LEU A 146 3.57 5.67 3.92
CA LEU A 146 2.84 5.76 2.66
C LEU A 146 1.48 6.48 2.85
N PHE A 147 0.67 6.05 3.82
CA PHE A 147 -0.65 6.65 4.08
C PHE A 147 -0.58 8.09 4.60
N LYS A 148 0.50 8.46 5.30
CA LYS A 148 0.75 9.86 5.66
C LYS A 148 0.84 10.77 4.43
N THR A 149 1.33 10.29 3.29
CA THR A 149 1.46 11.12 2.08
C THR A 149 0.11 11.62 1.55
N VAL A 150 -0.99 10.95 1.91
CA VAL A 150 -2.36 11.34 1.54
C VAL A 150 -3.17 11.86 2.73
N GLY A 151 -2.54 12.11 3.88
CA GLY A 151 -3.21 12.69 5.05
C GLY A 151 -3.91 11.69 5.98
N VAL A 152 -3.55 10.40 5.90
CA VAL A 152 -4.01 9.37 6.86
C VAL A 152 -2.88 9.05 7.84
N ALA A 153 -2.57 10.00 8.74
CA ALA A 153 -1.37 9.92 9.59
C ALA A 153 -1.36 8.74 10.58
N ASN A 154 -2.54 8.36 11.09
CA ASN A 154 -2.71 7.32 12.10
C ASN A 154 -3.46 6.11 11.55
N CYS A 155 -3.11 5.67 10.33
CA CYS A 155 -3.83 4.61 9.62
C CYS A 155 -4.00 3.31 10.43
N TRP A 156 -3.05 2.95 11.29
CA TRP A 156 -3.13 1.78 12.17
C TRP A 156 -4.08 1.99 13.37
N ASP A 157 -4.21 3.21 13.87
CA ASP A 157 -5.18 3.49 14.94
C ASP A 157 -6.60 3.49 14.36
N GLU A 158 -6.77 4.03 13.15
CA GLU A 158 -8.02 3.91 12.38
C GLU A 158 -8.34 2.45 12.05
N PHE A 159 -7.32 1.65 11.68
CA PHE A 159 -7.46 0.21 11.52
C PHE A 159 -7.92 -0.46 12.81
N HIS A 160 -7.27 -0.17 13.94
CA HIS A 160 -7.65 -0.76 15.23
C HIS A 160 -9.04 -0.36 15.73
N ALA A 161 -9.52 0.82 15.33
CA ALA A 161 -10.89 1.24 15.61
C ALA A 161 -11.94 0.39 14.87
N VAL A 162 -11.60 -0.14 13.70
CA VAL A 162 -12.46 -1.04 12.90
C VAL A 162 -12.22 -2.51 13.24
N GLU A 163 -10.96 -2.90 13.40
CA GLU A 163 -10.50 -4.26 13.69
C GLU A 163 -9.59 -4.27 14.93
N PRO A 164 -10.16 -4.52 16.12
CA PRO A 164 -9.41 -4.45 17.38
C PRO A 164 -8.32 -5.54 17.55
N ARG A 165 -8.32 -6.60 16.72
CA ARG A 165 -7.33 -7.67 16.83
C ARG A 165 -5.94 -7.18 16.41
N ILE A 166 -5.02 -7.09 17.38
CA ILE A 166 -3.62 -6.67 17.17
C ILE A 166 -2.84 -7.63 16.25
N THR A 167 -3.32 -8.87 16.08
CA THR A 167 -2.62 -9.94 15.33
C THR A 167 -2.30 -9.56 13.89
N TYR A 168 -3.19 -8.86 13.18
CA TYR A 168 -3.00 -8.53 11.76
C TYR A 168 -1.77 -7.66 11.50
N LYS A 169 -1.53 -6.68 12.37
CA LYS A 169 -0.36 -5.81 12.27
C LYS A 169 0.95 -6.59 12.41
N ASN A 170 1.03 -7.46 13.42
CA ASN A 170 2.22 -8.29 13.66
C ASN A 170 2.44 -9.32 12.54
N GLU A 171 1.37 -9.79 11.91
CA GLU A 171 1.45 -10.75 10.80
C GLU A 171 2.05 -10.12 9.54
N ILE A 172 1.74 -8.87 9.23
CA ILE A 172 2.37 -8.14 8.11
C ILE A 172 3.88 -8.09 8.30
N ASP A 173 4.34 -7.66 9.47
CA ASP A 173 5.77 -7.58 9.77
C ASP A 173 6.42 -8.98 9.77
N ALA A 174 5.70 -10.01 10.20
CA ALA A 174 6.17 -11.40 10.11
C ALA A 174 6.34 -11.88 8.66
N ILE A 175 5.40 -11.55 7.76
CA ILE A 175 5.49 -11.85 6.32
C ILE A 175 6.71 -11.17 5.71
N VAL A 176 6.88 -9.86 5.95
CA VAL A 176 8.00 -9.08 5.42
C VAL A 176 9.34 -9.59 5.97
N SER A 177 9.43 -9.85 7.27
CA SER A 177 10.62 -10.43 7.91
C SER A 177 11.00 -11.76 7.27
N ARG A 178 10.02 -12.65 7.06
CA ARG A 178 10.29 -13.96 6.48
C ARG A 178 10.62 -13.90 4.99
N ARG A 179 10.02 -12.97 4.24
CA ARG A 179 10.42 -12.67 2.87
C ARG A 179 11.88 -12.21 2.81
N ASN A 180 12.30 -11.33 3.71
CA ASN A 180 13.69 -10.84 3.76
C ASN A 180 14.67 -11.98 4.07
N GLN A 181 14.35 -12.86 5.02
CA GLN A 181 15.14 -14.06 5.29
C GLN A 181 15.28 -14.94 4.03
N ILE A 182 14.19 -15.15 3.30
CA ILE A 182 14.20 -15.92 2.04
C ILE A 182 15.10 -15.26 1.00
N ALA A 183 14.98 -13.94 0.81
CA ALA A 183 15.76 -13.17 -0.14
C ALA A 183 17.27 -13.18 0.17
N HIS A 184 17.62 -13.24 1.47
CA HIS A 184 19.01 -13.39 1.92
C HIS A 184 19.51 -14.85 1.90
N GLY A 185 18.72 -15.79 1.40
CA GLY A 185 19.13 -17.19 1.25
C GLY A 185 19.09 -18.00 2.55
N ASP A 186 18.37 -17.54 3.58
CA ASP A 186 18.23 -18.31 4.82
C ASP A 186 17.42 -19.59 4.55
N MET A 187 18.08 -20.74 4.70
CA MET A 187 17.48 -22.05 4.49
C MET A 187 16.52 -22.45 5.62
N ASN A 188 16.60 -21.79 6.78
CA ASN A 188 15.74 -22.05 7.94
C ASN A 188 14.43 -21.25 7.90
N ALA A 189 14.27 -20.35 6.93
CA ALA A 189 13.00 -19.68 6.65
C ALA A 189 12.02 -20.67 5.99
N ILE A 190 11.52 -21.62 6.79
CA ILE A 190 10.55 -22.63 6.40
C ILE A 190 9.16 -21.99 6.38
N VAL A 191 8.40 -22.29 5.32
CA VAL A 191 7.02 -21.84 5.13
C VAL A 191 6.21 -23.05 4.70
N THR A 192 5.07 -23.27 5.35
CA THR A 192 4.11 -24.31 4.99
C THR A 192 2.98 -23.75 4.13
N ASP A 193 2.23 -24.61 3.45
CA ASP A 193 1.02 -24.16 2.74
C ASP A 193 -0.05 -23.60 3.69
N LEU A 194 -0.14 -24.13 4.91
CA LEU A 194 -1.04 -23.61 5.94
C LEU A 194 -0.66 -22.18 6.36
N ASP A 195 0.64 -21.88 6.45
CA ASP A 195 1.11 -20.52 6.72
C ASP A 195 0.70 -19.56 5.61
N ILE A 196 0.93 -19.93 4.34
CA ILE A 196 0.56 -19.10 3.19
C ILE A 196 -0.94 -18.82 3.17
N GLU A 197 -1.79 -19.83 3.39
CA GLU A 197 -3.24 -19.62 3.44
C GLU A 197 -3.69 -18.73 4.59
N GLY A 198 -3.06 -18.89 5.75
CA GLY A 198 -3.27 -17.99 6.89
C GLY A 198 -2.95 -16.56 6.50
N TYR A 199 -1.78 -16.34 5.90
CA TYR A 199 -1.35 -15.01 5.45
C TYR A 199 -2.26 -14.43 4.36
N ILE A 200 -2.71 -15.22 3.38
CA ILE A 200 -3.65 -14.76 2.35
C ILE A 200 -4.95 -14.29 3.00
N ARG A 201 -5.58 -15.10 3.85
CA ARG A 201 -6.87 -14.73 4.49
C ARG A 201 -6.72 -13.49 5.36
N ASN A 202 -5.65 -13.43 6.14
CA ASN A 202 -5.43 -12.32 7.07
C ASN A 202 -5.09 -11.03 6.32
N PHE A 203 -4.35 -11.14 5.20
CA PHE A 203 -4.08 -9.99 4.35
C PHE A 203 -5.33 -9.53 3.58
N GLN A 204 -6.18 -10.44 3.09
CA GLN A 204 -7.47 -10.07 2.50
C GLN A 204 -8.31 -9.24 3.46
N HIS A 205 -8.46 -9.70 4.70
CA HIS A 205 -9.17 -8.94 5.73
C HIS A 205 -8.52 -7.59 6.00
N THR A 206 -7.19 -7.55 6.07
CA THR A 206 -6.43 -6.30 6.24
C THR A 206 -6.75 -5.32 5.12
N ALA A 207 -6.72 -5.78 3.86
CA ALA A 207 -7.04 -4.98 2.69
C ALA A 207 -8.49 -4.46 2.71
N GLU A 208 -9.45 -5.29 3.11
CA GLU A 208 -10.84 -4.83 3.24
C GLU A 208 -10.98 -3.69 4.25
N VAL A 209 -10.30 -3.79 5.41
CA VAL A 209 -10.32 -2.73 6.43
C VAL A 209 -9.63 -1.45 5.92
N PHE A 210 -8.46 -1.55 5.29
CA PHE A 210 -7.79 -0.40 4.70
C PHE A 210 -8.60 0.25 3.57
N SER A 211 -9.32 -0.55 2.76
CA SER A 211 -10.25 -0.02 1.76
C SER A 211 -11.38 0.80 2.39
N CYS A 212 -11.89 0.37 3.55
CA CYS A 212 -12.87 1.14 4.32
C CYS A 212 -12.28 2.45 4.87
N ILE A 213 -11.05 2.42 5.38
CA ILE A 213 -10.34 3.63 5.85
C ILE A 213 -10.14 4.61 4.70
N ALA A 214 -9.64 4.14 3.56
CA ALA A 214 -9.45 4.95 2.36
C ALA A 214 -10.77 5.59 1.89
N ARG A 215 -11.85 4.81 1.83
CA ARG A 215 -13.19 5.34 1.52
C ARG A 215 -13.60 6.43 2.51
N SER A 216 -13.50 6.15 3.81
CA SER A 216 -13.87 7.11 4.85
C SER A 216 -13.05 8.40 4.73
N HIS A 217 -11.76 8.29 4.44
CA HIS A 217 -10.89 9.43 4.22
C HIS A 217 -11.33 10.27 3.01
N VAL A 218 -11.57 9.65 1.85
CA VAL A 218 -12.07 10.38 0.67
C VAL A 218 -13.41 11.05 0.95
N THR A 219 -14.34 10.39 1.64
CA THR A 219 -15.65 10.96 1.98
C THR A 219 -15.57 12.21 2.88
N LYS A 220 -14.49 12.38 3.68
CA LYS A 220 -14.26 13.61 4.46
C LYS A 220 -14.15 14.85 3.56
N TYR A 221 -13.63 14.68 2.34
CA TYR A 221 -13.42 15.74 1.37
C TYR A 221 -14.47 15.75 0.27
N LEU A 222 -15.04 14.58 -0.05
CA LEU A 222 -16.05 14.38 -1.09
C LEU A 222 -17.25 13.61 -0.51
N PRO A 223 -18.22 14.28 0.15
CA PRO A 223 -19.31 13.59 0.84
C PRO A 223 -20.21 12.72 -0.07
N SER A 224 -20.30 13.06 -1.37
CA SER A 224 -21.05 12.30 -2.38
C SER A 224 -20.27 11.14 -2.97
N PHE A 225 -19.02 10.92 -2.54
CA PHE A 225 -18.14 9.92 -3.11
C PHE A 225 -18.60 8.49 -2.79
N SER A 226 -18.58 7.64 -3.81
CA SER A 226 -18.69 6.20 -3.70
C SER A 226 -17.68 5.56 -4.64
N TRP A 227 -16.85 4.66 -4.11
CA TRP A 227 -16.19 3.63 -4.91
C TRP A 227 -17.23 2.83 -5.66
#